data_AF-A0A2G8SNC2-F1
#
_entry.id   AF-A0A2G8SNC2-F1
#
_cell.length_a   1.000
_cell.length_b   1.000
_cell.length_c   1.000
_cell.angle_alpha   90.00
_cell.angle_beta   90.00
_cell.angle_gamma   90.00
#
_symmetry.space_group_name_H-M   'P 1'
#
loop_
_entity.id
_entity.type
_entity.pdbx_description
1 polymer ?
#
loop_
_entity_poly.entity_id
_entity_poly.type
_entity_poly.pdbx_seq_one_letter_code
_entity_poly.pdbx_strand_id
1 'polypeptide(L)'
;MKVFHVLQVLIESPEFAFPTYTHKDSPILDPPAPVDELPCGPEHVTLQFMLGTLPTPEATYEDNDKVIAELLEQLGCRSISDFRKLSLERILFVIGDQLTVERIWGLQYLLCQEWNSHERLDFTVPVFGWLHFAMAFAKSLHKQYFGTNAGMGLKHAFTLLDRKGLDKRVTQGPFHDNLDRAFYHILEAHLCTCWLQVSGASSLQDLRGRTPEQLKTLAEKLVLEHASTDAMTTLKHGAGEQDELRLQTTMFLRDVLLYVVLDRAIKYGDVGLMEGILPHTLLRFAGGQNSNYTIECLEMLQGLHKEWPPEVWYVLEMGMTGYDSQNW
;
A
#
# COMPACT_ATOMS: atom_id res chain seq x y z
N MET A 1 -4.47 0.24 -13.92
CA MET A 1 -3.46 -0.59 -13.21
C MET A 1 -3.84 -2.07 -13.04
N LYS A 2 -4.98 -2.46 -12.43
CA LYS A 2 -5.32 -3.90 -12.20
C LYS A 2 -5.22 -4.80 -13.44
N VAL A 3 -5.82 -4.37 -14.56
CA VAL A 3 -5.78 -5.07 -15.85
C VAL A 3 -4.34 -5.29 -16.33
N PHE A 4 -3.50 -4.26 -16.18
CA PHE A 4 -2.08 -4.36 -16.53
C PHE A 4 -1.36 -5.40 -15.68
N HIS A 5 -1.59 -5.46 -14.36
CA HIS A 5 -0.97 -6.50 -13.53
C HIS A 5 -1.44 -7.92 -13.91
N VAL A 6 -2.72 -8.08 -14.27
CA VAL A 6 -3.24 -9.36 -14.79
C VAL A 6 -2.55 -9.78 -16.10
N LEU A 7 -2.28 -8.82 -16.99
CA LEU A 7 -1.48 -9.05 -18.20
C LEU A 7 -0.03 -9.40 -17.86
N GLN A 8 0.56 -8.69 -16.91
CA GLN A 8 1.93 -8.88 -16.46
C GLN A 8 2.14 -10.33 -15.98
N VAL A 9 1.23 -10.86 -15.15
CA VAL A 9 1.26 -12.26 -14.70
C VAL A 9 1.24 -13.25 -15.86
N LEU A 10 0.45 -12.99 -16.91
CA LEU A 10 0.44 -13.85 -18.09
C LEU A 10 1.79 -13.82 -18.82
N ILE A 11 2.31 -12.63 -19.12
CA ILE A 11 3.53 -12.50 -19.94
C ILE A 11 4.80 -12.93 -19.20
N GLU A 12 4.83 -12.77 -17.88
CA GLU A 12 5.93 -13.22 -17.03
C GLU A 12 5.87 -14.73 -16.76
N SER A 13 4.72 -15.38 -17.03
CA SER A 13 4.59 -16.83 -16.91
C SER A 13 5.59 -17.55 -17.82
N PRO A 14 6.36 -18.53 -17.29
CA PRO A 14 7.27 -19.33 -18.09
C PRO A 14 6.60 -20.04 -19.29
N GLU A 15 5.34 -20.46 -19.13
CA GLU A 15 4.57 -21.12 -20.19
C GLU A 15 4.23 -20.18 -21.35
N PHE A 16 4.02 -18.90 -21.07
CA PHE A 16 3.76 -17.91 -22.11
C PHE A 16 5.03 -17.56 -22.90
N ALA A 17 6.21 -17.62 -22.27
CA ALA A 17 7.52 -17.41 -22.88
C ALA A 17 7.59 -16.13 -23.75
N PHE A 18 7.31 -14.99 -23.11
CA PHE A 18 7.24 -13.65 -23.71
C PHE A 18 8.39 -13.24 -24.64
N PRO A 19 9.68 -13.57 -24.40
CA PRO A 19 10.78 -13.16 -25.28
C PRO A 19 10.61 -13.60 -26.75
N THR A 20 9.80 -14.64 -26.99
CA THR A 20 9.52 -15.24 -28.30
C THR A 20 8.11 -14.95 -28.81
N TYR A 21 7.34 -14.11 -28.12
CA TYR A 21 6.01 -13.73 -28.54
C TYR A 21 6.06 -12.71 -29.70
N THR A 22 5.27 -12.95 -30.75
CA THR A 22 5.32 -12.20 -32.02
C THR A 22 5.04 -10.70 -31.84
N HIS A 23 4.20 -10.33 -30.86
CA HIS A 23 3.76 -8.96 -30.62
C HIS A 23 4.30 -8.38 -29.31
N LYS A 24 5.49 -8.85 -28.86
CA LYS A 24 6.10 -8.43 -27.58
C LYS A 24 6.37 -6.93 -27.47
N ASP A 25 6.58 -6.25 -28.60
CA ASP A 25 6.88 -4.81 -28.66
C ASP A 25 5.60 -3.95 -28.77
N SER A 26 4.42 -4.53 -28.50
CA SER A 26 3.17 -3.79 -28.55
C SER A 26 3.01 -2.88 -27.33
N PRO A 27 2.66 -1.59 -27.53
CA PRO A 27 2.48 -0.64 -26.42
C PRO A 27 1.30 -0.97 -25.51
N ILE A 28 0.43 -1.92 -25.90
CA ILE A 28 -0.65 -2.43 -25.04
C ILE A 28 -0.11 -3.24 -23.86
N LEU A 29 1.08 -3.81 -24.00
CA LEU A 29 1.74 -4.62 -22.98
C LEU A 29 2.66 -3.78 -22.09
N ASP A 30 2.81 -2.49 -22.39
CA ASP A 30 3.54 -1.54 -21.54
C ASP A 30 2.69 -1.13 -20.33
N PRO A 31 3.32 -0.71 -19.22
CA PRO A 31 2.60 -0.15 -18.09
C PRO A 31 1.74 1.04 -18.54
N PRO A 32 0.51 1.19 -17.99
CA PRO A 32 -0.31 2.36 -18.27
C PRO A 32 0.41 3.62 -17.77
N ALA A 33 0.08 4.76 -18.37
CA ALA A 33 0.53 6.05 -17.84
C ALA A 33 0.15 6.17 -16.35
N PRO A 34 1.06 6.68 -15.50
CA PRO A 34 0.77 6.90 -14.08
C PRO A 34 -0.34 7.93 -13.92
N VAL A 35 -0.98 7.94 -12.74
CA VAL A 35 -2.00 8.95 -12.42
C VAL A 35 -1.32 10.27 -12.11
N ASP A 36 -0.38 10.23 -11.16
CA ASP A 36 0.51 11.34 -10.84
C ASP A 36 1.81 10.74 -10.32
N GLU A 37 2.85 10.76 -11.14
CA GLU A 37 4.16 10.18 -10.82
C GLU A 37 5.13 11.27 -10.42
N LEU A 38 5.80 11.04 -9.29
CA LEU A 38 6.85 11.94 -8.84
C LEU A 38 8.01 11.98 -9.84
N PRO A 39 8.68 13.15 -9.99
CA PRO A 39 9.87 13.25 -10.82
C PRO A 39 10.91 12.18 -10.43
N CYS A 40 11.42 11.45 -11.42
CA CYS A 40 12.36 10.37 -11.25
C CYS A 40 13.65 10.63 -12.05
N GLY A 41 14.77 10.10 -11.59
CA GLY A 41 16.08 10.28 -12.22
C GLY A 41 17.16 10.75 -11.25
N PRO A 42 18.43 10.76 -11.69
CA PRO A 42 19.57 11.15 -10.85
C PRO A 42 19.45 12.55 -10.23
N GLU A 43 18.76 13.48 -10.89
CA GLU A 43 18.51 14.85 -10.46
C GLU A 43 17.39 14.97 -9.41
N HIS A 44 16.60 13.92 -9.23
CA HIS A 44 15.46 13.85 -8.32
C HIS A 44 15.71 12.94 -7.11
N VAL A 45 16.94 12.46 -6.93
CA VAL A 45 17.33 11.66 -5.76
C VAL A 45 17.27 12.54 -4.51
N THR A 46 16.39 12.18 -3.57
CA THR A 46 16.27 12.87 -2.28
C THR A 46 17.55 12.74 -1.46
N LEU A 47 18.12 13.86 -1.05
CA LEU A 47 19.25 13.89 -0.12
C LEU A 47 18.78 13.48 1.28
N GLN A 48 19.36 12.39 1.80
CA GLN A 48 19.04 11.88 3.13
C GLN A 48 20.17 12.17 4.10
N PHE A 49 19.81 12.69 5.28
CA PHE A 49 20.74 12.92 6.38
C PHE A 49 20.33 12.03 7.54
N MET A 50 21.20 11.08 7.89
CA MET A 50 20.94 10.18 9.01
C MET A 50 21.21 10.91 10.32
N LEU A 51 20.19 11.00 11.16
CA LEU A 51 20.31 11.46 12.53
C LEU A 51 20.82 10.33 13.43
N GLY A 52 21.44 10.70 14.56
CA GLY A 52 21.91 9.78 15.58
C GLY A 52 20.76 9.06 16.28
N THR A 53 21.00 7.82 16.68
CA THR A 53 20.01 6.97 17.37
C THR A 53 19.65 7.52 18.74
N LEU A 54 18.37 7.42 19.10
CA LEU A 54 17.86 7.85 20.41
C LEU A 54 17.56 6.64 21.30
N PRO A 55 17.89 6.68 22.61
CA PRO A 55 17.54 5.60 23.55
C PRO A 55 16.09 5.69 24.02
N THR A 56 15.36 6.74 23.66
CA THR A 56 13.99 7.01 24.08
C THR A 56 13.01 6.12 23.30
N PRO A 57 12.11 5.39 23.97
CA PRO A 57 11.30 4.34 23.34
C PRO A 57 10.06 4.82 22.55
N GLU A 58 9.84 6.14 22.44
CA GLU A 58 8.71 6.77 21.71
C GLU A 58 7.31 6.24 22.11
N ALA A 59 7.16 5.67 23.31
CA ALA A 59 5.93 4.95 23.71
C ALA A 59 4.86 5.85 24.33
N THR A 60 5.27 6.94 24.98
CA THR A 60 4.40 7.87 25.71
C THR A 60 4.44 9.28 25.10
N TYR A 61 3.52 10.15 25.52
CA TYR A 61 3.56 11.57 25.13
C TYR A 61 4.87 12.24 25.57
N GLU A 62 5.33 11.98 26.79
CA GLU A 62 6.60 12.52 27.30
C GLU A 62 7.81 11.99 26.50
N ASP A 63 7.78 10.73 26.07
CA ASP A 63 8.84 10.18 25.23
C ASP A 63 8.90 10.86 23.86
N ASN A 64 7.73 11.12 23.24
CA ASN A 64 7.66 11.75 21.92
C ASN A 64 8.08 13.22 21.97
N ASP A 65 7.72 13.95 23.04
CA ASP A 65 8.19 15.32 23.27
C ASP A 65 9.72 15.38 23.38
N LYS A 66 10.32 14.47 24.17
CA LYS A 66 11.79 14.33 24.29
C LYS A 66 12.44 13.98 22.96
N VAL A 67 11.84 13.10 22.17
CA VAL A 67 12.35 12.71 20.85
C VAL A 67 12.36 13.90 19.90
N ILE A 68 11.27 14.67 19.82
CA ILE A 68 11.22 15.88 19.00
C ILE A 68 12.31 16.88 19.44
N ALA A 69 12.44 17.14 20.73
CA ALA A 69 13.45 18.06 21.25
C ALA A 69 14.88 17.64 20.86
N GLU A 70 15.21 16.36 21.02
CA GLU A 70 16.53 15.81 20.69
C GLU A 70 16.79 15.81 19.18
N LEU A 71 15.80 15.49 18.35
CA LEU A 71 15.92 15.59 16.89
C LEU A 71 16.19 17.04 16.45
N LEU A 72 15.52 18.02 17.06
CA LEU A 72 15.77 19.43 16.82
C LEU A 72 17.18 19.85 17.24
N GLU A 73 17.68 19.33 18.37
CA GLU A 73 19.05 19.59 18.81
C GLU A 73 20.09 19.05 17.81
N GLN A 74 19.87 17.84 17.27
CA GLN A 74 20.73 17.24 16.24
C GLN A 74 20.69 18.03 14.93
N LEU A 75 19.54 18.61 14.59
CA LEU A 75 19.38 19.54 13.47
C LEU A 75 19.98 20.94 13.75
N GLY A 76 20.54 21.16 14.95
CA GLY A 76 21.21 22.39 15.34
C GLY A 76 20.28 23.50 15.85
N CYS A 77 19.00 23.22 16.07
CA CYS A 77 18.06 24.17 16.67
C CYS A 77 18.28 24.23 18.19
N ARG A 78 18.97 25.27 18.68
CA ARG A 78 19.39 25.35 20.10
C ARG A 78 19.00 26.64 20.79
N SER A 79 18.64 27.67 20.04
CA SER A 79 18.35 29.00 20.57
C SER A 79 16.87 29.36 20.41
N ILE A 80 16.39 30.31 21.23
CA ILE A 80 15.05 30.88 21.10
C ILE A 80 14.82 31.46 19.70
N SER A 81 15.85 32.03 19.07
CA SER A 81 15.76 32.50 17.68
C SER A 81 15.55 31.36 16.68
N ASP A 82 16.18 30.20 16.90
CA ASP A 82 16.00 29.03 16.02
C ASP A 82 14.59 28.48 16.15
N PHE A 83 14.10 28.31 17.39
CA PHE A 83 12.73 27.85 17.64
C PHE A 83 11.70 28.82 17.06
N ARG A 84 11.91 30.13 17.22
CA ARG A 84 11.03 31.14 16.61
C ARG A 84 11.02 31.02 15.08
N LYS A 85 12.19 30.84 14.46
CA LYS A 85 12.30 30.71 13.00
C LYS A 85 11.64 29.43 12.51
N LEU A 86 11.90 28.30 13.17
CA LEU A 86 11.27 27.02 12.87
C LEU A 86 9.75 27.14 12.94
N SER A 87 9.22 27.68 14.05
CA SER A 87 7.78 27.74 14.30
C SER A 87 7.01 28.75 13.45
N LEU A 88 7.69 29.79 12.92
CA LEU A 88 7.02 30.81 12.11
C LEU A 88 7.25 30.65 10.60
N GLU A 89 8.31 29.96 10.18
CA GLU A 89 8.75 29.95 8.78
C GLU A 89 8.92 28.55 8.19
N ARG A 90 8.68 27.47 8.94
CA ARG A 90 8.91 26.10 8.48
C ARG A 90 7.75 25.18 8.83
N ILE A 91 7.63 24.14 8.02
CA ILE A 91 6.78 22.98 8.26
C ILE A 91 7.71 21.78 8.30
N LEU A 92 7.56 20.94 9.32
CA LEU A 92 8.32 19.72 9.50
C LEU A 92 7.37 18.52 9.40
N PHE A 93 7.50 17.75 8.34
CA PHE A 93 6.79 16.48 8.24
C PHE A 93 7.46 15.45 9.15
N VAL A 94 6.65 14.81 9.99
CA VAL A 94 7.10 13.69 10.84
C VAL A 94 6.44 12.42 10.34
N ILE A 95 7.18 11.65 9.55
CA ILE A 95 6.68 10.42 8.93
C ILE A 95 7.08 9.23 9.79
N GLY A 96 6.10 8.54 10.35
CA GLY A 96 6.34 7.49 11.35
C GLY A 96 5.39 6.30 11.23
N ASP A 97 5.47 5.39 12.20
CA ASP A 97 4.38 4.45 12.40
C ASP A 97 3.14 5.16 12.96
N GLN A 98 2.02 4.45 13.03
CA GLN A 98 0.77 5.04 13.49
C GLN A 98 0.83 5.52 14.96
N LEU A 99 1.63 4.87 15.81
CA LEU A 99 1.73 5.24 17.22
C LEU A 99 2.47 6.58 17.36
N THR A 100 3.57 6.78 16.63
CA THR A 100 4.27 8.07 16.60
C THR A 100 3.31 9.20 16.18
N VAL A 101 2.56 9.00 15.10
CA VAL A 101 1.59 9.99 14.58
C VAL A 101 0.52 10.32 15.62
N GLU A 102 -0.10 9.31 16.22
CA GLU A 102 -1.12 9.49 17.28
C GLU A 102 -0.56 10.26 18.49
N ARG A 103 0.70 9.98 18.87
CA ARG A 103 1.33 10.63 20.02
C ARG A 103 1.61 12.10 19.75
N ILE A 104 2.05 12.45 18.54
CA ILE A 104 2.29 13.86 18.15
C ILE A 104 0.97 14.64 18.08
N TRP A 105 -0.08 14.08 17.48
CA TRP A 105 -1.40 14.72 17.49
C TRP A 105 -1.94 14.90 18.91
N GLY A 106 -1.78 13.89 19.77
CA GLY A 106 -2.19 14.01 21.17
C GLY A 106 -1.41 15.09 21.92
N LEU A 107 -0.11 15.26 21.64
CA LEU A 107 0.68 16.38 22.17
C LEU A 107 0.16 17.73 21.67
N GLN A 108 -0.06 17.89 20.37
CA GLN A 108 -0.63 19.13 19.79
C GLN A 108 -2.00 19.46 20.42
N TYR A 109 -2.84 18.45 20.65
CA TYR A 109 -4.13 18.64 21.32
C TYR A 109 -3.97 19.08 22.79
N LEU A 110 -3.08 18.44 23.55
CA LEU A 110 -2.83 18.79 24.95
C LEU A 110 -2.23 20.20 25.08
N LEU A 111 -1.38 20.57 24.14
CA LEU A 111 -0.65 21.84 24.14
C LEU A 111 -1.39 22.93 23.38
N CYS A 112 -2.59 22.71 22.84
CA CYS A 112 -3.28 23.67 21.97
C CYS A 112 -3.54 25.06 22.59
N GLN A 113 -3.48 25.17 23.93
CA GLN A 113 -3.67 26.43 24.67
C GLN A 113 -2.34 27.12 25.06
N GLU A 114 -1.20 26.54 24.72
CA GLU A 114 0.10 27.15 24.99
C GLU A 114 0.30 28.44 24.19
N TRP A 115 1.15 29.32 24.71
CA TRP A 115 1.21 30.72 24.30
C TRP A 115 1.82 30.91 22.91
N ASN A 116 2.68 29.99 22.47
CA ASN A 116 3.43 30.14 21.24
C ASN A 116 3.43 28.86 20.39
N SER A 117 3.66 29.04 19.09
CA SER A 117 3.62 27.97 18.09
C SER A 117 4.67 26.87 18.32
N HIS A 118 5.80 27.19 18.98
CA HIS A 118 6.81 26.19 19.32
C HIS A 118 6.27 25.21 20.38
N GLU A 119 5.74 25.73 21.48
CA GLU A 119 5.14 24.92 22.56
C GLU A 119 3.95 24.10 22.06
N ARG A 120 3.14 24.65 21.14
CA ARG A 120 2.02 23.92 20.54
C ARG A 120 2.41 22.85 19.51
N LEU A 121 3.67 22.85 19.07
CA LEU A 121 4.16 22.04 17.96
C LEU A 121 3.38 22.29 16.64
N ASP A 122 2.86 23.51 16.40
CA ASP A 122 2.06 23.80 15.19
C ASP A 122 2.86 23.64 13.88
N PHE A 123 4.20 23.66 13.99
CA PHE A 123 5.11 23.53 12.85
C PHE A 123 5.31 22.07 12.41
N THR A 124 4.79 21.09 13.15
CA THR A 124 4.90 19.67 12.78
C THR A 124 3.63 19.18 12.09
N VAL A 125 3.81 18.41 11.02
CA VAL A 125 2.73 17.71 10.30
C VAL A 125 3.01 16.22 10.40
N PRO A 126 2.44 15.52 11.39
CA PRO A 126 2.65 14.08 11.52
C PRO A 126 1.85 13.34 10.44
N VAL A 127 2.48 12.37 9.79
CA VAL A 127 1.88 11.58 8.71
C VAL A 127 2.32 10.12 8.83
N PHE A 128 1.43 9.17 8.57
CA PHE A 128 1.82 7.76 8.59
C PHE A 128 2.78 7.42 7.43
N GLY A 129 3.71 6.51 7.69
CA GLY A 129 4.59 5.95 6.68
C GLY A 129 3.86 4.90 5.82
N TRP A 130 3.99 5.01 4.50
CA TRP A 130 3.35 4.08 3.55
C TRP A 130 3.78 2.62 3.72
N LEU A 131 5.00 2.36 4.17
CA LEU A 131 5.43 1.01 4.54
C LEU A 131 4.52 0.42 5.64
N HIS A 132 4.29 1.17 6.72
CA HIS A 132 3.43 0.73 7.82
C HIS A 132 1.97 0.60 7.39
N PHE A 133 1.51 1.47 6.49
CA PHE A 133 0.20 1.38 5.87
C PHE A 133 0.02 0.09 5.06
N ALA A 134 0.99 -0.25 4.19
CA ALA A 134 0.99 -1.50 3.43
C ALA A 134 1.03 -2.72 4.37
N MET A 135 1.83 -2.68 5.43
CA MET A 135 1.85 -3.72 6.47
C MET A 135 0.48 -3.89 7.16
N ALA A 136 -0.19 -2.78 7.49
CA ALA A 136 -1.52 -2.82 8.11
C ALA A 136 -2.57 -3.38 7.14
N PHE A 137 -2.50 -3.02 5.87
CA PHE A 137 -3.35 -3.57 4.82
C PHE A 137 -3.11 -5.08 4.65
N ALA A 138 -1.86 -5.52 4.55
CA ALA A 138 -1.48 -6.93 4.48
C ALA A 138 -2.00 -7.74 5.69
N LYS A 139 -1.87 -7.20 6.91
CA LYS A 139 -2.41 -7.83 8.14
C LYS A 139 -3.93 -7.91 8.12
N SER A 140 -4.61 -6.92 7.55
CA SER A 140 -6.07 -6.93 7.36
C SER A 140 -6.51 -8.02 6.37
N LEU A 141 -5.79 -8.17 5.25
CA LEU A 141 -5.98 -9.27 4.30
C LEU A 141 -5.77 -10.64 4.96
N HIS A 142 -4.66 -10.79 5.69
CA HIS A 142 -4.37 -12.02 6.43
C HIS A 142 -5.51 -12.37 7.38
N LYS A 143 -5.94 -11.44 8.24
CA LYS A 143 -7.04 -11.66 9.20
C LYS A 143 -8.33 -12.12 8.52
N GLN A 144 -8.70 -11.50 7.41
CA GLN A 144 -9.96 -11.78 6.71
C GLN A 144 -9.94 -13.14 6.00
N TYR A 145 -8.83 -13.47 5.34
CA TYR A 145 -8.73 -14.65 4.48
C TYR A 145 -8.00 -15.83 5.11
N PHE A 146 -7.62 -15.74 6.40
CA PHE A 146 -6.83 -16.78 7.06
C PHE A 146 -7.46 -18.17 6.97
N GLY A 147 -8.71 -18.29 7.43
CA GLY A 147 -9.46 -19.54 7.41
C GLY A 147 -8.80 -20.66 8.25
N THR A 148 -9.06 -21.90 7.83
CA THR A 148 -8.55 -23.13 8.47
C THR A 148 -7.89 -24.03 7.43
N ASN A 149 -7.17 -25.08 7.86
CA ASN A 149 -6.55 -26.04 6.94
C ASN A 149 -7.57 -26.87 6.15
N ALA A 150 -8.76 -27.08 6.72
CA ALA A 150 -9.85 -27.81 6.06
C ALA A 150 -10.64 -26.93 5.09
N GLY A 151 -10.56 -25.60 5.24
CA GLY A 151 -11.11 -24.64 4.28
C GLY A 151 -10.13 -24.33 3.16
N MET A 152 -10.54 -23.48 2.22
CA MET A 152 -9.73 -23.02 1.08
C MET A 152 -9.16 -21.60 1.31
N GLY A 153 -8.80 -21.28 2.56
CA GLY A 153 -8.23 -19.99 2.94
C GLY A 153 -6.71 -19.92 2.85
N LEU A 154 -6.12 -18.80 3.28
CA LEU A 154 -4.67 -18.60 3.29
C LEU A 154 -3.93 -19.67 4.08
N LYS A 155 -4.48 -20.15 5.19
CA LYS A 155 -3.84 -21.19 6.00
C LYS A 155 -3.65 -22.50 5.22
N HIS A 156 -4.64 -22.85 4.41
CA HIS A 156 -4.56 -23.99 3.50
C HIS A 156 -3.49 -23.76 2.43
N ALA A 157 -3.48 -22.58 1.79
CA ALA A 157 -2.46 -22.23 0.80
C ALA A 157 -1.04 -22.22 1.39
N PHE A 158 -0.85 -21.69 2.60
CA PHE A 158 0.44 -21.71 3.29
C PHE A 158 0.92 -23.13 3.57
N THR A 159 0.01 -24.02 3.96
CA THR A 159 0.32 -25.45 4.16
C THR A 159 0.73 -26.12 2.84
N LEU A 160 0.00 -25.87 1.76
CA LEU A 160 0.29 -26.43 0.44
C LEU A 160 1.64 -25.95 -0.12
N LEU A 161 1.99 -24.69 0.14
CA LEU A 161 3.23 -24.06 -0.31
C LEU A 161 4.41 -24.23 0.67
N ASP A 162 4.26 -25.01 1.75
CA ASP A 162 5.21 -25.16 2.86
C ASP A 162 5.75 -23.81 3.41
N ARG A 163 4.90 -22.79 3.48
CA ARG A 163 5.24 -21.47 4.01
C ARG A 163 5.11 -21.43 5.53
N LYS A 164 6.25 -21.35 6.22
CA LYS A 164 6.34 -21.34 7.69
C LYS A 164 6.25 -19.91 8.25
N GLY A 165 5.81 -19.80 9.50
CA GLY A 165 5.79 -18.53 10.24
C GLY A 165 4.62 -17.59 9.91
N LEU A 166 3.71 -17.99 9.01
CA LEU A 166 2.54 -17.18 8.61
C LEU A 166 1.25 -17.53 9.36
N ASP A 167 1.29 -18.52 10.26
CA ASP A 167 0.13 -18.97 11.03
C ASP A 167 -0.34 -17.98 12.11
N LYS A 168 0.55 -17.10 12.56
CA LYS A 168 0.26 -16.09 13.57
C LYS A 168 0.62 -14.72 13.01
N ARG A 169 -0.23 -13.74 13.27
CA ARG A 169 0.08 -12.33 12.98
C ARG A 169 1.17 -11.89 13.94
N VAL A 170 2.37 -11.63 13.42
CA VAL A 170 3.49 -11.11 14.19
C VAL A 170 3.90 -9.78 13.57
N THR A 171 4.18 -8.78 14.41
CA THR A 171 4.63 -7.45 13.98
C THR A 171 6.13 -7.40 13.73
N GLN A 172 6.87 -8.34 14.32
CA GLN A 172 8.32 -8.42 14.35
C GLN A 172 8.88 -9.43 13.35
N GLY A 173 10.11 -9.17 12.89
CA GLY A 173 10.86 -10.09 12.03
C GLY A 173 10.33 -10.20 10.59
N PRO A 174 10.66 -11.29 9.87
CA PRO A 174 10.41 -11.40 8.43
C PRO A 174 8.96 -11.73 8.08
N PHE A 175 8.01 -11.54 9.02
CA PHE A 175 6.61 -11.90 8.80
C PHE A 175 6.01 -11.14 7.62
N HIS A 176 6.26 -9.83 7.52
CA HIS A 176 5.69 -9.01 6.45
C HIS A 176 6.21 -9.43 5.07
N ASP A 177 7.52 -9.54 4.89
CA ASP A 177 8.13 -9.96 3.63
C ASP A 177 7.65 -11.37 3.21
N ASN A 178 7.60 -12.32 4.15
CA ASN A 178 7.08 -13.66 3.86
C ASN A 178 5.60 -13.65 3.47
N LEU A 179 4.79 -12.79 4.10
CA LEU A 179 3.36 -12.66 3.80
C LEU A 179 3.14 -11.99 2.44
N ASP A 180 3.91 -10.95 2.13
CA ASP A 180 3.87 -10.25 0.85
C ASP A 180 4.16 -11.21 -0.30
N ARG A 181 5.29 -11.93 -0.24
CA ARG A 181 5.64 -12.98 -1.22
C ARG A 181 4.57 -14.06 -1.33
N ALA A 182 3.90 -14.40 -0.23
CA ALA A 182 2.82 -15.37 -0.24
C ALA A 182 1.60 -14.85 -1.00
N PHE A 183 1.23 -13.58 -0.82
CA PHE A 183 0.16 -12.97 -1.59
C PHE A 183 0.45 -12.97 -3.09
N TYR A 184 1.66 -12.61 -3.50
CA TYR A 184 2.06 -12.65 -4.91
C TYR A 184 1.92 -14.06 -5.51
N HIS A 185 2.48 -15.09 -4.86
CA HIS A 185 2.42 -16.45 -5.41
C HIS A 185 0.97 -16.99 -5.47
N ILE A 186 0.16 -16.73 -4.43
CA ILE A 186 -1.23 -17.19 -4.38
C ILE A 186 -2.07 -16.44 -5.42
N LEU A 187 -1.87 -15.12 -5.55
CA LEU A 187 -2.53 -14.30 -6.56
C LEU A 187 -2.19 -14.80 -7.96
N GLU A 188 -0.90 -15.00 -8.25
CA GLU A 188 -0.42 -15.48 -9.55
C GLU A 188 -1.08 -16.81 -9.93
N ALA A 189 -1.09 -17.80 -9.02
CA ALA A 189 -1.71 -19.09 -9.27
C ALA A 189 -3.21 -19.00 -9.58
N HIS A 190 -3.94 -18.13 -8.86
CA HIS A 190 -5.35 -17.90 -9.14
C HIS A 190 -5.55 -17.17 -10.48
N LEU A 191 -4.74 -16.16 -10.79
CA LEU A 191 -4.84 -15.42 -12.06
C LEU A 191 -4.55 -16.33 -13.26
N CYS A 192 -3.55 -17.21 -13.18
CA CYS A 192 -3.27 -18.22 -14.19
C CYS A 192 -4.49 -19.14 -14.42
N THR A 193 -5.16 -19.56 -13.36
CA THR A 193 -6.39 -20.37 -13.46
C THR A 193 -7.53 -19.57 -14.10
N CYS A 194 -7.71 -18.32 -13.69
CA CYS A 194 -8.73 -17.44 -14.27
C CYS A 194 -8.47 -17.17 -15.75
N TRP A 195 -7.21 -17.05 -16.19
CA TRP A 195 -6.84 -16.92 -17.59
C TRP A 195 -7.35 -18.07 -18.44
N LEU A 196 -7.17 -19.31 -17.99
CA LEU A 196 -7.70 -20.51 -18.66
C LEU A 196 -9.24 -20.48 -18.70
N GLN A 197 -9.88 -20.11 -17.59
CA GLN A 197 -11.34 -20.04 -17.50
C GLN A 197 -11.94 -19.00 -18.45
N VAL A 198 -11.43 -17.77 -18.48
CA VAL A 198 -12.04 -16.68 -19.28
C VAL A 198 -11.78 -16.83 -20.77
N SER A 199 -10.66 -17.47 -21.14
CA SER A 199 -10.24 -17.66 -22.53
C SER A 199 -10.71 -18.98 -23.15
N GLY A 200 -11.02 -19.98 -22.33
CA GLY A 200 -11.28 -21.36 -22.77
C GLY A 200 -10.04 -22.08 -23.30
N ALA A 201 -8.84 -21.55 -23.06
CA ALA A 201 -7.58 -22.18 -23.44
C ALA A 201 -7.28 -23.41 -22.57
N SER A 202 -6.52 -24.36 -23.12
CA SER A 202 -6.08 -25.55 -22.37
C SER A 202 -4.78 -25.29 -21.61
N SER A 203 -3.98 -24.32 -22.06
CA SER A 203 -2.73 -23.89 -21.43
C SER A 203 -2.52 -22.39 -21.60
N LEU A 204 -1.62 -21.79 -20.79
CA LEU A 204 -1.24 -20.39 -20.97
C LEU A 204 -0.45 -20.17 -22.28
N GLN A 205 0.24 -21.20 -22.75
CA GLN A 205 0.94 -21.20 -24.03
C GLN A 205 0.00 -20.95 -25.22
N ASP A 206 -1.23 -21.48 -25.18
CA ASP A 206 -2.21 -21.30 -26.26
C ASP A 206 -2.62 -19.83 -26.43
N LEU A 207 -2.49 -19.01 -25.38
CA LEU A 207 -2.80 -17.58 -25.42
C LEU A 207 -1.80 -16.78 -26.25
N ARG A 208 -0.64 -17.34 -26.57
CA ARG A 208 0.34 -16.73 -27.50
C ARG A 208 -0.21 -16.57 -28.92
N GLY A 209 -1.26 -17.30 -29.29
CA GLY A 209 -1.94 -17.14 -30.58
C GLY A 209 -2.83 -15.89 -30.65
N ARG A 210 -3.05 -15.20 -29.52
CA ARG A 210 -3.92 -14.01 -29.43
C ARG A 210 -3.13 -12.74 -29.71
N THR A 211 -3.79 -11.72 -30.26
CA THR A 211 -3.20 -10.38 -30.37
C THR A 211 -3.18 -9.67 -29.02
N PRO A 212 -2.33 -8.65 -28.82
CA PRO A 212 -2.29 -7.87 -27.58
C PRO A 212 -3.66 -7.28 -27.20
N GLU A 213 -4.45 -6.82 -28.17
CA GLU A 213 -5.80 -6.30 -27.96
C GLU A 213 -6.73 -7.38 -27.40
N GLN A 214 -6.66 -8.60 -27.95
CA GLN A 214 -7.43 -9.74 -27.45
C GLN A 214 -7.02 -10.13 -26.03
N LEU A 215 -5.71 -10.12 -25.74
CA LEU A 215 -5.21 -10.37 -24.39
C LEU A 215 -5.71 -9.29 -23.42
N LYS A 216 -5.65 -8.01 -23.79
CA LYS A 216 -6.18 -6.91 -22.97
C LYS A 216 -7.68 -7.08 -22.71
N THR A 217 -8.48 -7.40 -23.73
CA THR A 217 -9.93 -7.66 -23.54
C THR A 217 -10.18 -8.85 -22.62
N LEU A 218 -9.39 -9.91 -22.71
CA LEU A 218 -9.50 -11.05 -21.79
C LEU A 218 -9.09 -10.68 -20.36
N ALA A 219 -8.05 -9.87 -20.18
CA ALA A 219 -7.64 -9.37 -18.87
C ALA A 219 -8.71 -8.44 -18.25
N GLU A 220 -9.33 -7.57 -19.05
CA GLU A 220 -10.47 -6.74 -18.64
C GLU A 220 -11.64 -7.61 -18.19
N LYS A 221 -11.98 -8.63 -18.98
CA LYS A 221 -13.02 -9.61 -18.64
C LYS A 221 -12.69 -10.35 -17.35
N LEU A 222 -11.44 -10.78 -17.17
CA LEU A 222 -10.98 -11.44 -15.94
C LEU A 222 -11.18 -10.55 -14.72
N VAL A 223 -10.71 -9.30 -14.77
CA VAL A 223 -10.88 -8.36 -13.66
C VAL A 223 -12.37 -8.13 -13.38
N LEU A 224 -13.17 -7.95 -14.43
CA LEU A 224 -14.60 -7.71 -14.30
C LEU A 224 -15.35 -8.90 -13.69
N GLU A 225 -15.07 -10.14 -14.12
CA GLU A 225 -15.83 -11.34 -13.74
C GLU A 225 -15.29 -12.05 -12.49
N HIS A 226 -14.02 -11.82 -12.12
CA HIS A 226 -13.33 -12.56 -11.05
C HIS A 226 -12.65 -11.68 -10.00
N ALA A 227 -12.54 -10.37 -10.19
CA ALA A 227 -11.83 -9.50 -9.25
C ALA A 227 -12.47 -8.11 -9.07
N SER A 228 -13.79 -8.02 -9.24
CA SER A 228 -14.56 -6.78 -9.11
C SER A 228 -15.63 -6.86 -8.03
N THR A 229 -16.06 -5.69 -7.53
CA THR A 229 -17.21 -5.61 -6.61
C THR A 229 -18.51 -6.02 -7.31
N ASP A 230 -18.63 -5.77 -8.61
CA ASP A 230 -19.80 -6.16 -9.40
C ASP A 230 -19.91 -7.69 -9.48
N ALA A 231 -18.81 -8.38 -9.77
CA ALA A 231 -18.76 -9.84 -9.75
C ALA A 231 -19.19 -10.41 -8.40
N MET A 232 -18.70 -9.84 -7.30
CA MET A 232 -19.13 -10.25 -5.97
C MET A 232 -20.63 -10.01 -5.74
N THR A 233 -21.14 -8.87 -6.17
CA THR A 233 -22.56 -8.49 -6.02
C THR A 233 -23.45 -9.43 -6.82
N THR A 234 -23.06 -9.75 -8.06
CA THR A 234 -23.74 -10.74 -8.90
C THR A 234 -23.74 -12.13 -8.28
N LEU A 235 -22.61 -12.57 -7.71
CA LEU A 235 -22.52 -13.88 -7.05
C LEU A 235 -23.37 -13.96 -5.78
N LYS A 236 -23.46 -12.87 -5.00
CA LYS A 236 -24.28 -12.80 -3.77
C LYS A 236 -25.78 -12.73 -4.02
N HIS A 237 -26.20 -12.12 -5.12
CA HIS A 237 -27.60 -11.88 -5.44
C HIS A 237 -28.12 -12.71 -6.61
N GLY A 238 -27.33 -13.67 -7.11
CA GLY A 238 -27.70 -14.56 -8.19
C GLY A 238 -28.86 -15.49 -7.80
N ALA A 239 -29.66 -15.88 -8.79
CA ALA A 239 -30.69 -16.90 -8.59
C ALA A 239 -30.05 -18.29 -8.58
N GLY A 240 -29.96 -18.94 -7.41
CA GLY A 240 -29.41 -20.29 -7.27
C GLY A 240 -28.73 -20.52 -5.92
N GLU A 241 -28.14 -21.71 -5.76
CA GLU A 241 -27.26 -22.01 -4.63
C GLU A 241 -25.96 -21.21 -4.79
N GLN A 242 -25.53 -20.53 -3.72
CA GLN A 242 -24.39 -19.64 -3.74
C GLN A 242 -23.09 -20.45 -3.75
N ASP A 243 -22.28 -20.27 -4.80
CA ASP A 243 -20.91 -20.79 -4.83
C ASP A 243 -20.02 -19.97 -3.89
N GLU A 244 -19.99 -20.36 -2.62
CA GLU A 244 -19.23 -19.68 -1.57
C GLU A 244 -17.72 -19.67 -1.86
N LEU A 245 -17.18 -20.73 -2.48
CA LEU A 245 -15.76 -20.80 -2.82
C LEU A 245 -15.41 -19.79 -3.91
N ARG A 246 -16.24 -19.70 -4.94
CA ARG A 246 -16.06 -18.69 -6.00
C ARG A 246 -16.24 -17.28 -5.45
N LEU A 247 -17.22 -17.05 -4.57
CA LEU A 247 -17.40 -15.74 -3.94
C LEU A 247 -16.18 -15.35 -3.12
N GLN A 248 -15.68 -16.24 -2.26
CA GLN A 248 -14.50 -16.00 -1.43
C GLN A 248 -13.25 -15.75 -2.28
N THR A 249 -13.07 -16.51 -3.36
CA THR A 249 -11.94 -16.31 -4.29
C THR A 249 -12.05 -14.96 -5.00
N THR A 250 -13.25 -14.58 -5.44
CA THR A 250 -13.49 -13.28 -6.08
C THR A 250 -13.19 -12.13 -5.12
N MET A 251 -13.61 -12.25 -3.86
CA MET A 251 -13.28 -11.32 -2.79
C MET A 251 -11.77 -11.20 -2.60
N PHE A 252 -11.08 -12.33 -2.49
CA PHE A 252 -9.63 -12.38 -2.31
C PHE A 252 -8.89 -11.71 -3.46
N LEU A 253 -9.22 -12.07 -4.71
CA LEU A 253 -8.59 -11.50 -5.91
C LEU A 253 -8.80 -9.98 -6.00
N ARG A 254 -10.02 -9.50 -5.79
CA ARG A 254 -10.33 -8.05 -5.80
C ARG A 254 -9.46 -7.29 -4.80
N ASP A 255 -9.30 -7.83 -3.60
CA ASP A 255 -8.66 -7.17 -2.47
C ASP A 255 -7.13 -7.26 -2.53
N VAL A 256 -6.58 -8.42 -2.90
CA VAL A 256 -5.12 -8.59 -3.07
C VAL A 256 -4.60 -7.87 -4.30
N LEU A 257 -5.38 -7.80 -5.39
CA LEU A 257 -5.00 -6.94 -6.53
C LEU A 257 -4.92 -5.47 -6.13
N LEU A 258 -5.81 -4.98 -5.24
CA LEU A 258 -5.71 -3.61 -4.75
C LEU A 258 -4.42 -3.40 -3.93
N TYR A 259 -4.03 -4.39 -3.13
CA TYR A 259 -2.77 -4.37 -2.38
C TYR A 259 -1.55 -4.35 -3.29
N VAL A 260 -1.51 -5.18 -4.33
CA VAL A 260 -0.40 -5.17 -5.32
C VAL A 260 -0.35 -3.85 -6.08
N VAL A 261 -1.50 -3.26 -6.42
CA VAL A 261 -1.56 -1.94 -7.04
C VAL A 261 -0.96 -0.87 -6.12
N LEU A 262 -1.25 -0.92 -4.81
CA LEU A 262 -0.65 -0.01 -3.83
C LEU A 262 0.87 -0.21 -3.72
N ASP A 263 1.34 -1.45 -3.58
CA ASP A 263 2.77 -1.78 -3.50
C ASP A 263 3.52 -1.25 -4.73
N ARG A 264 2.95 -1.43 -5.92
CA ARG A 264 3.49 -0.86 -7.16
C ARG A 264 3.48 0.68 -7.13
N ALA A 265 2.37 1.30 -6.73
CA ALA A 265 2.27 2.76 -6.69
C ALA A 265 3.35 3.37 -5.77
N ILE A 266 3.59 2.76 -4.60
CA ILE A 266 4.66 3.15 -3.67
C ILE A 266 6.04 3.02 -4.33
N LYS A 267 6.32 1.87 -4.98
CA LYS A 267 7.63 1.59 -5.60
C LYS A 267 7.99 2.55 -6.74
N TYR A 268 7.00 2.99 -7.51
CA TYR A 268 7.20 3.90 -8.65
C TYR A 268 6.88 5.36 -8.32
N GLY A 269 6.40 5.65 -7.11
CA GLY A 269 6.03 7.01 -6.73
C GLY A 269 4.81 7.57 -7.48
N ASP A 270 3.85 6.72 -7.83
CA ASP A 270 2.56 7.15 -8.39
C ASP A 270 1.62 7.60 -7.26
N VAL A 271 1.87 8.80 -6.74
CA VAL A 271 1.19 9.41 -5.60
C VAL A 271 -0.30 9.62 -5.87
N GLY A 272 -0.68 9.91 -7.12
CA GLY A 272 -2.09 10.01 -7.51
C GLY A 272 -2.82 8.68 -7.36
N LEU A 273 -2.15 7.56 -7.68
CA LEU A 273 -2.70 6.23 -7.47
C LEU A 273 -2.69 5.83 -5.99
N MET A 274 -1.68 6.24 -5.22
CA MET A 274 -1.63 6.03 -3.76
C MET A 274 -2.81 6.73 -3.07
N GLU A 275 -3.07 8.00 -3.39
CA GLU A 275 -4.23 8.75 -2.91
C GLU A 275 -5.55 8.09 -3.34
N GLY A 276 -5.66 7.71 -4.61
CA GLY A 276 -6.86 7.06 -5.15
C GLY A 276 -7.23 5.73 -4.48
N ILE A 277 -6.29 5.08 -3.79
CA ILE A 277 -6.54 3.84 -3.02
C ILE A 277 -7.11 4.12 -1.63
N LEU A 278 -6.83 5.29 -1.04
CA LEU A 278 -7.21 5.64 0.33
C LEU A 278 -8.70 5.42 0.63
N PRO A 279 -9.67 5.82 -0.23
CA PRO A 279 -11.09 5.58 0.03
C PRO A 279 -11.44 4.09 0.13
N HIS A 280 -10.77 3.24 -0.66
CA HIS A 280 -11.00 1.79 -0.63
C HIS A 280 -10.43 1.15 0.63
N THR A 281 -9.23 1.55 1.03
CA THR A 281 -8.59 1.08 2.26
C THR A 281 -9.26 1.63 3.52
N LEU A 282 -9.82 2.84 3.47
CA LEU A 282 -10.64 3.41 4.55
C LEU A 282 -11.82 2.50 4.87
N LEU A 283 -12.62 2.14 3.86
CA LEU A 283 -13.75 1.22 4.04
C LEU A 283 -13.30 -0.15 4.57
N ARG A 284 -12.14 -0.63 4.10
CA ARG A 284 -11.55 -1.88 4.59
C ARG A 284 -11.17 -1.80 6.06
N PHE A 285 -10.47 -0.75 6.49
CA PHE A 285 -10.02 -0.61 7.88
C PHE A 285 -11.20 -0.40 8.82
N ALA A 286 -12.19 0.41 8.41
CA ALA A 286 -13.43 0.60 9.15
C ALA A 286 -14.18 -0.73 9.35
N GLY A 287 -14.40 -1.48 8.27
CA GLY A 287 -15.05 -2.79 8.33
C GLY A 287 -14.24 -3.86 9.06
N GLY A 288 -12.91 -3.75 9.04
CA GLY A 288 -11.96 -4.65 9.70
C GLY A 288 -11.75 -4.39 11.19
N GLN A 289 -12.39 -3.36 11.75
CA GLN A 289 -12.22 -2.85 13.11
C GLN A 289 -10.76 -2.42 13.39
N ASN A 290 -10.14 -1.76 12.42
CA ASN A 290 -8.84 -1.11 12.60
C ASN A 290 -9.05 0.41 12.68
N SER A 291 -9.53 0.88 13.83
CA SER A 291 -9.87 2.29 14.06
C SER A 291 -8.68 3.21 13.81
N ASN A 292 -7.48 2.78 14.20
CA ASN A 292 -6.26 3.56 14.06
C ASN A 292 -6.01 3.93 12.60
N TYR A 293 -5.86 2.94 11.72
CA TYR A 293 -5.66 3.22 10.29
C TYR A 293 -6.92 3.72 9.56
N THR A 294 -8.10 3.62 10.18
CA THR A 294 -9.31 4.32 9.70
C THR A 294 -9.15 5.83 9.89
N ILE A 295 -8.71 6.25 11.08
CA ILE A 295 -8.41 7.65 11.40
C ILE A 295 -7.29 8.14 10.50
N GLU A 296 -6.18 7.42 10.37
CA GLU A 296 -5.07 7.82 9.48
C GLU A 296 -5.51 8.07 8.03
N CYS A 297 -6.41 7.23 7.47
CA CYS A 297 -6.96 7.47 6.14
C CYS A 297 -7.80 8.75 6.09
N LEU A 298 -8.62 9.00 7.11
CA LEU A 298 -9.48 10.17 7.18
C LEU A 298 -8.66 11.45 7.32
N GLU A 299 -7.65 11.46 8.20
CA GLU A 299 -6.76 12.59 8.42
C GLU A 299 -5.97 12.93 7.15
N MET A 300 -5.45 11.92 6.45
CA MET A 300 -4.79 12.13 5.15
C MET A 300 -5.74 12.71 4.10
N LEU A 301 -6.93 12.14 3.92
CA LEU A 301 -7.92 12.64 2.94
C LEU A 301 -8.41 14.05 3.30
N GLN A 302 -8.62 14.33 4.58
CA GLN A 302 -9.03 15.64 5.06
C GLN A 302 -7.92 16.67 4.85
N GLY A 303 -6.68 16.32 5.21
CA GLY A 303 -5.48 17.10 4.95
C GLY A 303 -5.36 17.48 3.48
N LEU A 304 -5.30 16.48 2.60
CA LEU A 304 -5.11 16.68 1.15
C LEU A 304 -6.25 17.47 0.48
N HIS A 305 -7.52 17.23 0.86
CA HIS A 305 -8.66 17.77 0.12
C HIS A 305 -9.33 18.99 0.74
N LYS A 306 -9.01 19.35 1.99
CA LYS A 306 -9.73 20.38 2.75
C LYS A 306 -8.85 21.35 3.51
N GLU A 307 -7.72 20.90 4.05
CA GLU A 307 -6.97 21.69 5.04
C GLU A 307 -5.62 22.18 4.54
N TRP A 308 -4.87 21.32 3.86
CA TRP A 308 -3.52 21.65 3.42
C TRP A 308 -3.55 22.46 2.12
N PRO A 309 -2.77 23.56 2.05
CA PRO A 309 -2.64 24.31 0.83
C PRO A 309 -1.79 23.54 -0.21
N PRO A 310 -1.88 23.89 -1.50
CA PRO A 310 -1.14 23.26 -2.59
C PRO A 310 0.41 23.30 -2.50
N GLU A 311 0.99 23.88 -1.46
CA GLU A 311 2.44 23.85 -1.26
C GLU A 311 2.84 22.76 -0.26
N VAL A 312 1.92 22.36 0.63
CA VAL A 312 2.16 21.36 1.68
C VAL A 312 2.05 19.95 1.10
N TRP A 313 1.05 19.68 0.25
CA TRP A 313 0.91 18.37 -0.41
C TRP A 313 2.16 18.01 -1.24
N TYR A 314 2.69 18.95 -2.03
CA TYR A 314 3.81 18.71 -2.93
C TYR A 314 5.08 18.30 -2.18
N VAL A 315 5.33 18.90 -1.01
CA VAL A 315 6.48 18.54 -0.16
C VAL A 315 6.28 17.18 0.49
N LEU A 316 5.06 16.85 0.92
CA LEU A 316 4.75 15.55 1.50
C LEU A 316 5.02 14.45 0.46
N GLU A 317 4.53 14.60 -0.77
CA GLU A 317 4.74 13.63 -1.84
C GLU A 317 6.21 13.36 -2.13
N MET A 318 7.04 14.39 -2.25
CA MET A 318 8.49 14.21 -2.41
C MET A 318 9.17 13.49 -1.22
N GLY A 319 8.62 13.61 -0.01
CA GLY A 319 9.11 12.94 1.19
C GLY A 319 8.67 11.47 1.32
N MET A 320 7.58 11.08 0.65
CA MET A 320 6.94 9.76 0.81
C MET A 320 7.61 8.62 0.02
N THR A 321 8.50 8.92 -0.93
CA THR A 321 9.15 7.92 -1.81
C THR A 321 10.63 7.66 -1.51
N GLY A 322 11.16 8.17 -0.40
CA GLY A 322 12.56 7.99 0.03
C GLY A 322 12.99 6.55 0.37
N TYR A 323 12.26 5.51 -0.03
CA TYR A 323 12.66 4.11 0.14
C TYR A 323 13.55 3.66 -1.02
N ASP A 324 14.86 3.65 -0.76
CA ASP A 324 15.85 3.11 -1.66
C ASP A 324 15.66 1.59 -1.79
N SER A 325 15.28 1.13 -2.98
CA SER A 325 15.03 -0.28 -3.30
C SER A 325 16.31 -1.09 -3.56
N GLN A 326 17.48 -0.57 -3.18
CA GLN A 326 18.77 -1.20 -3.53
C GLN A 326 19.30 -2.25 -2.54
N ASN A 327 18.64 -2.54 -1.41
CA ASN A 327 19.09 -3.62 -0.54
C ASN A 327 17.94 -4.26 0.25
N TRP A 328 17.20 -5.20 -0.36
CA TRP A 328 16.50 -6.28 0.34
C TRP A 328 16.45 -7.56 -0.51
#